data_AF-A0A8J2LU80-F1
#
_entry.id   AF-A0A8J2LU80-F1
#
_cell.length_a   1.000
_cell.length_b   1.000
_cell.length_c   1.000
_cell.angle_alpha   90.00
_cell.angle_beta   90.00
_cell.angle_gamma   90.00
#
_symmetry.space_group_name_H-M   'P 1'
#
loop_
_entity.id
_entity.type
_entity.pdbx_description
1 polymer ?
#
loop_
_entity_poly.entity_id
_entity_poly.type
_entity_poly.pdbx_seq_one_letter_code
_entity_poly.pdbx_strand_id
1 'polypeptide(L)'
;MWVHEEIVNGIKLTEIINTEHENVRYLPGDFMATCTSGRNRKIYEAFIKTKKSIQELEQEMLNGQSFQDPATAEAIFVMLKKHNMISRFPISYCAFLTSLF
;
A
#
# COMPACT_ATOMS: atom_id res chain seq x y z
N MET A 1 -5.45 -13.15 0.21
CA MET A 1 -6.65 -12.52 0.84
C MET A 1 -7.69 -13.60 1.00
N TRP A 2 -8.26 -13.77 2.19
CA TRP A 2 -9.42 -14.66 2.38
C TRP A 2 -10.68 -13.84 2.13
N VAL A 3 -11.54 -14.33 1.24
CA VAL A 3 -12.81 -13.68 0.88
C VAL A 3 -13.90 -14.74 0.99
N HIS A 4 -15.02 -14.37 1.60
CA HIS A 4 -16.21 -15.23 1.59
C HIS A 4 -16.71 -15.36 0.15
N GLU A 5 -16.98 -16.58 -0.31
CA GLU A 5 -17.42 -16.80 -1.68
C GLU A 5 -18.77 -16.14 -1.92
N GLU A 6 -18.86 -15.33 -2.97
CA GLU A 6 -20.03 -14.53 -3.34
C GLU A 6 -20.16 -14.48 -4.86
N ILE A 7 -21.39 -14.26 -5.34
CA ILE A 7 -21.66 -14.11 -6.77
C ILE A 7 -21.77 -12.61 -7.09
N VAL A 8 -20.91 -12.13 -7.98
CA VAL A 8 -20.91 -10.75 -8.49
C VAL A 8 -21.08 -10.81 -10.00
N ASN A 9 -22.14 -10.18 -10.52
CA ASN A 9 -22.49 -10.20 -11.95
C ASN A 9 -22.57 -11.62 -12.56
N GLY A 10 -22.99 -12.61 -11.76
CA GLY A 10 -23.09 -14.01 -12.19
C GLY A 10 -21.79 -14.80 -12.13
N ILE A 11 -20.67 -14.20 -11.73
CA ILE A 11 -19.35 -14.85 -11.62
C ILE A 11 -18.95 -14.91 -10.14
N LYS A 12 -18.19 -15.94 -9.76
CA LYS A 12 -17.62 -16.07 -8.41
C LYS A 12 -16.65 -14.93 -8.14
N LEU A 13 -16.77 -14.29 -6.98
CA LEU A 13 -15.88 -13.22 -6.57
C LEU A 13 -14.43 -13.70 -6.51
N THR A 14 -14.19 -14.94 -6.09
CA THR A 14 -12.84 -15.53 -6.11
C THR A 14 -12.26 -15.66 -7.51
N GLU A 15 -13.09 -15.98 -8.51
CA GLU A 15 -12.68 -16.09 -9.91
C GLU A 15 -12.35 -14.72 -10.51
N ILE A 16 -13.17 -13.70 -10.21
CA ILE A 16 -12.88 -12.31 -10.59
C ILE A 16 -11.56 -11.85 -9.96
N ILE A 17 -11.36 -12.08 -8.66
CA ILE A 17 -10.12 -11.70 -7.96
C ILE A 17 -8.90 -12.40 -8.56
N ASN A 18 -9.02 -13.67 -8.92
CA ASN A 18 -7.89 -14.41 -9.48
C ASN A 18 -7.56 -13.99 -10.91
N THR A 19 -8.55 -13.53 -11.68
CA THR A 19 -8.40 -13.18 -13.10
C THR A 19 -8.02 -11.71 -13.27
N GLU A 20 -8.76 -10.82 -12.63
CA GLU A 20 -8.58 -9.36 -12.73
C GLU A 20 -7.60 -8.83 -11.68
N HIS A 21 -7.14 -9.68 -10.76
CA HIS A 21 -6.30 -9.28 -9.62
C HIS A 21 -6.90 -8.16 -8.75
N GLU A 22 -8.23 -8.04 -8.76
CA GLU A 22 -8.98 -6.99 -8.07
C GLU A 22 -10.19 -7.57 -7.32
N ASN A 23 -10.37 -7.13 -6.08
CA ASN A 23 -11.61 -7.41 -5.34
C ASN A 23 -12.64 -6.33 -5.64
N VAL A 24 -13.30 -6.47 -6.78
CA VAL A 24 -14.30 -5.50 -7.30
C VAL A 24 -15.45 -5.24 -6.34
N ARG A 25 -15.73 -6.15 -5.40
CA ARG A 25 -16.84 -6.03 -4.46
C ARG A 25 -16.51 -5.17 -3.24
N TYR A 26 -15.32 -5.36 -2.70
CA TYR A 26 -14.89 -4.79 -1.43
C TYR A 26 -13.84 -3.70 -1.58
N LEU A 27 -13.06 -3.74 -2.66
CA LEU A 27 -11.94 -2.84 -2.95
C LEU A 27 -11.96 -2.34 -4.41
N PRO A 28 -13.12 -1.91 -4.97
CA PRO A 28 -13.16 -1.40 -6.34
C PRO A 28 -12.31 -0.14 -6.49
N GLY A 29 -11.37 -0.16 -7.41
CA GLY A 29 -10.48 0.96 -7.72
C GLY A 29 -9.49 1.31 -6.61
N ASP A 30 -9.35 0.49 -5.57
CA ASP A 30 -8.61 0.84 -4.35
C ASP A 30 -7.10 1.04 -4.61
N PHE A 31 -6.52 0.24 -5.50
CA PHE A 31 -5.13 0.41 -5.92
C PHE A 31 -4.90 1.78 -6.59
N MET A 32 -5.77 2.13 -7.55
CA MET A 32 -5.67 3.41 -8.26
C MET A 32 -5.97 4.58 -7.35
N ALA A 33 -7.00 4.50 -6.50
CA ALA A 33 -7.35 5.55 -5.55
C ALA A 33 -6.21 5.80 -4.54
N THR A 34 -5.61 4.73 -4.02
CA THR A 34 -4.49 4.81 -3.06
C THR A 34 -3.25 5.42 -3.69
N CYS A 35 -2.85 4.98 -4.89
CA CYS A 35 -1.67 5.52 -5.56
C CYS A 35 -1.86 6.95 -6.09
N THR A 36 -3.08 7.34 -6.46
CA THR A 36 -3.33 8.65 -7.08
C THR A 36 -3.79 9.73 -6.10
N SER A 37 -4.47 9.37 -5.01
CA SER A 37 -5.06 10.33 -4.08
C SER A 37 -4.90 9.98 -2.59
N GLY A 38 -4.29 8.82 -2.30
CA GLY A 38 -4.04 8.34 -0.95
C GLY A 38 -3.12 9.26 -0.14
N ARG A 39 -3.26 9.17 1.19
CA ARG A 39 -2.48 9.94 2.17
C ARG A 39 -0.98 9.77 1.99
N ASN A 40 -0.56 8.58 1.57
CA ASN A 40 0.84 8.24 1.33
C ASN A 40 1.46 9.08 0.22
N ARG A 41 0.77 9.21 -0.93
CA ARG A 41 1.23 10.07 -2.02
C ARG A 41 1.38 11.52 -1.56
N LYS A 42 0.41 12.05 -0.82
CA LYS A 42 0.42 13.45 -0.34
C LYS A 42 1.60 13.72 0.59
N ILE A 43 1.88 12.80 1.51
CA ILE A 43 3.03 12.88 2.43
C ILE A 43 4.34 12.84 1.64
N TYR A 44 4.55 11.87 0.74
CA TYR A 44 5.78 11.80 -0.05
C TYR A 44 5.98 13.00 -0.97
N GLU A 45 4.90 13.50 -1.58
CA GLU A 45 4.96 14.70 -2.42
C GLU A 45 5.35 15.94 -1.60
N ALA A 46 4.78 16.10 -0.40
CA ALA A 46 5.16 17.17 0.51
C ALA A 46 6.59 17.01 1.04
N PHE A 47 7.03 15.78 1.33
CA PHE A 47 8.40 15.46 1.75
C PHE A 47 9.42 15.88 0.69
N ILE A 48 9.17 15.54 -0.58
CA ILE A 48 10.06 15.91 -1.69
C ILE A 48 10.13 17.42 -1.86
N LYS A 49 9.00 18.13 -1.75
CA LYS A 49 8.91 19.59 -1.97
C LYS A 49 9.45 20.42 -0.81
N THR A 50 9.19 20.01 0.43
CA THR A 50 9.47 20.82 1.63
C THR A 50 10.69 20.37 2.40
N LYS A 51 11.13 19.11 2.24
CA LYS A 51 12.20 18.47 3.01
C LYS A 51 11.96 18.45 4.53
N LYS A 52 10.73 18.71 4.98
CA LYS A 52 10.31 18.48 6.36
C LYS A 52 10.33 16.98 6.67
N SER A 53 10.44 16.63 7.94
CA SER A 53 10.38 15.23 8.36
C SER A 53 8.98 14.65 8.11
N ILE A 54 8.90 13.33 7.89
CA ILE A 54 7.62 12.61 7.76
C ILE A 54 6.72 12.84 8.98
N GLN A 55 7.30 12.92 10.18
CA GLN A 55 6.58 13.12 11.44
C GLN A 55 5.89 14.49 11.51
N GLU A 56 6.58 15.54 11.08
CA GLU A 56 6.01 16.89 10.99
C GLU A 56 4.89 16.94 9.95
N LEU A 57 5.11 16.31 8.79
CA LEU A 57 4.11 16.26 7.72
C LEU A 57 2.87 15.45 8.10
N GLU A 58 3.02 14.36 8.86
CA GLU A 58 1.91 13.58 9.41
C GLU A 58 1.05 14.43 10.34
N GLN A 59 1.68 15.18 11.26
CA GLN A 59 0.96 16.10 12.15
C GLN A 59 0.25 17.23 11.41
N GLU A 60 0.89 17.82 10.40
CA GLU A 60 0.34 18.93 9.63
C GLU A 60 -0.77 18.51 8.66
N MET A 61 -0.65 17.33 8.04
CA MET A 61 -1.47 16.96 6.88
C MET A 61 -2.52 15.88 7.18
N LEU A 62 -2.30 15.04 8.20
CA LEU A 62 -3.14 13.87 8.44
C LEU A 62 -4.15 14.05 9.57
N ASN A 63 -4.19 15.22 10.23
CA ASN A 63 -5.22 15.57 11.24
C ASN A 63 -5.45 14.46 12.29
N GLY A 64 -4.37 13.84 12.77
CA GLY A 64 -4.42 12.74 13.75
C GLY A 64 -4.58 11.34 13.15
N GLN A 65 -4.63 11.20 11.82
CA GLN A 65 -4.54 9.91 11.15
C GLN A 65 -3.07 9.50 10.98
N SER A 66 -2.81 8.18 11.01
CA SER A 66 -1.44 7.67 10.92
C SER A 66 -0.98 7.37 9.49
N PHE A 67 0.28 7.67 9.21
CA PHE A 67 1.01 7.27 8.01
C PHE A 67 1.49 5.80 8.13
N GLN A 68 0.81 4.89 7.45
CA GLN A 68 1.01 3.44 7.62
C GLN A 68 2.10 2.83 6.73
N ASP A 69 2.62 3.55 5.74
CA ASP A 69 3.60 3.02 4.78
C ASP A 69 4.90 2.52 5.42
N PRO A 70 5.53 3.21 6.39
CA PRO A 70 6.78 2.74 6.98
C PRO A 70 6.62 1.41 7.69
N ALA A 71 5.58 1.27 8.53
CA ALA A 71 5.30 0.04 9.25
C ALA A 71 4.94 -1.12 8.29
N THR A 72 4.20 -0.83 7.22
CA THR A 72 3.82 -1.82 6.21
C THR A 72 5.04 -2.27 5.40
N ALA A 73 5.90 -1.34 4.99
CA ALA A 73 7.13 -1.64 4.25
C ALA A 73 8.10 -2.48 5.09
N GLU A 74 8.24 -2.16 6.39
CA GLU A 74 9.03 -2.96 7.33
C GLU A 74 8.50 -4.39 7.45
N ALA A 75 7.19 -4.55 7.67
CA ALA A 75 6.57 -5.87 7.78
C ALA A 75 6.76 -6.71 6.50
N ILE A 76 6.59 -6.10 5.33
CA ILE A 76 6.83 -6.76 4.03
C ILE A 76 8.31 -7.15 3.90
N PHE A 77 9.24 -6.27 4.25
CA PHE A 77 10.67 -6.55 4.16
C PHE A 77 11.07 -7.71 5.08
N VAL A 78 10.60 -7.71 6.33
CA VAL A 78 10.83 -8.80 7.28
C VAL A 78 10.30 -10.13 6.75
N MET A 79 9.10 -10.14 6.16
CA MET A 79 8.51 -11.32 5.54
C MET A 79 9.34 -11.81 4.34
N LEU A 80 9.70 -10.94 3.41
CA LEU A 80 10.50 -11.29 2.23
C LEU A 80 11.89 -11.80 2.61
N LYS A 81 12.51 -11.22 3.65
CA LYS A 81 13.79 -11.69 4.19
C LYS A 81 13.67 -13.09 4.77
N LYS A 82 12.62 -13.36 5.55
CA LYS A 82 12.35 -14.69 6.11
C LYS A 82 12.20 -15.77 5.04
N HIS A 83 11.64 -15.41 3.88
CA HIS A 83 11.44 -16.33 2.76
C HIS A 83 12.53 -16.31 1.69
N ASN A 84 13.62 -15.55 1.87
CA ASN A 84 14.68 -15.36 0.87
C ASN A 84 14.16 -14.86 -0.50
N MET A 85 13.12 -14.02 -0.48
CA MET A 85 12.43 -13.53 -1.70
C MET A 85 12.76 -12.07 -2.04
N ILE A 86 13.67 -11.41 -1.32
CA ILE A 86 13.99 -9.99 -1.52
C ILE A 86 14.38 -9.68 -2.98
N SER A 87 15.21 -10.52 -3.59
CA SER A 87 15.66 -10.35 -4.99
C SER A 87 14.53 -10.43 -6.02
N ARG A 88 13.40 -11.07 -5.67
CA ARG A 88 12.24 -11.24 -6.54
C ARG A 88 11.28 -10.05 -6.49
N PHE A 89 11.36 -9.21 -5.45
CA PHE A 89 10.49 -8.05 -5.23
C PHE A 89 11.30 -6.77 -4.98
N PRO A 90 12.09 -6.31 -5.97
CA PRO A 90 12.99 -5.18 -5.82
C PRO A 90 12.26 -3.86 -5.48
N ILE A 91 11.03 -3.68 -5.97
CA ILE A 91 10.22 -2.48 -5.68
C ILE A 91 9.85 -2.41 -4.19
N SER A 92 9.49 -3.53 -3.57
CA SER A 92 9.18 -3.59 -2.13
C SER A 92 10.41 -3.24 -1.28
N TYR A 93 11.61 -3.65 -1.73
CA TYR A 93 12.86 -3.29 -1.08
C TYR A 93 13.18 -1.79 -1.19
N CYS A 94 13.00 -1.21 -2.38
CA CYS A 94 13.19 0.23 -2.59
C CYS A 94 12.21 1.06 -1.76
N ALA A 95 10.95 0.65 -1.65
CA ALA A 95 9.93 1.34 -0.85
C ALA A 95 10.30 1.39 0.65
N PHE A 96 10.84 0.29 1.18
CA PHE A 96 11.35 0.26 2.56
C PHE A 96 12.52 1.23 2.75
N LEU A 97 13.49 1.26 1.84
CA LEU A 97 14.62 2.19 1.93
C LEU A 97 14.16 3.65 1.88
N THR A 98 13.17 3.99 1.06
CA THR A 98 12.64 5.37 1.00
C THR A 98 11.86 5.78 2.24
N SER A 99 11.35 4.81 3.03
CA SER A 99 10.66 5.08 4.29
C SER A 99 11.58 5.26 5.50
N LEU A 100 12.88 5.00 5.34
CA LEU A 100 13.91 5.18 6.38
C LEU A 100 14.53 6.59 6.38
N PHE A 101 14.16 7.46 5.43
CA PHE A 101 14.64 8.84 5.30
C PHE A 101 13.51 9.84 5.58
#